data_AF-A0A0R1XBF1-F1
#
_entry.id   AF-A0A0R1XBF1-F1
#
_cell.length_a   1.000
_cell.length_b   1.000
_cell.length_c   1.000
_cell.angle_alpha   90.00
_cell.angle_beta   90.00
_cell.angle_gamma   90.00
#
_symmetry.space_group_name_H-M   'P 1'
#
loop_
_entity.id
_entity.type
_entity.pdbx_description
1 polymer ?
#
loop_
_entity_poly.entity_id
_entity_poly.type
_entity_poly.pdbx_seq_one_letter_code
_entity_poly.pdbx_strand_id
1 'polypeptide(L)' 'MPLTLIRQDITKLPVDAIVNAANPRLAMGGGVSGAIFRAAGAEQLQDAANKVALVETGRKRSLNGYMVRAVASLYA' A
#
# COMPACT_ATOMS: atom_id res chain seq x y z
N MET A 1 4.49 22.40 4.41
CA MET A 1 3.37 21.46 4.27
C MET A 1 2.88 21.12 5.66
N PRO A 2 1.65 21.49 6.05
CA PRO A 2 1.14 21.23 7.39
C PRO A 2 0.86 19.74 7.60
N LEU A 3 1.15 19.23 8.79
CA LEU A 3 0.73 17.91 9.23
C LEU A 3 -0.75 17.96 9.62
N THR A 4 -1.55 17.01 9.13
CA THR A 4 -2.97 16.89 9.45
C THR A 4 -3.30 15.50 9.95
N LEU A 5 -4.20 15.43 10.94
CA LEU A 5 -4.78 14.18 11.43
C LEU A 5 -6.18 14.03 10.82
N ILE A 6 -6.37 12.99 10.01
CA ILE A 6 -7.63 12.75 9.29
C ILE A 6 -8.14 11.36 9.67
N ARG A 7 -9.40 11.27 10.12
CA ARG A 7 -10.09 10.00 10.33
C ARG A 7 -10.98 9.70 9.12
N GLN A 8 -10.47 8.91 8.18
CA GLN A 8 -11.16 8.56 6.94
C GLN A 8 -10.66 7.22 6.40
N ASP A 9 -11.41 6.61 5.48
CA ASP A 9 -10.91 5.55 4.61
C ASP A 9 -9.76 6.08 3.73
N ILE A 10 -8.55 5.57 3.99
CA ILE A 10 -7.32 6.00 3.31
C ILE A 10 -7.38 5.78 1.79
N THR A 11 -8.20 4.83 1.32
CA THR A 11 -8.36 4.52 -0.11
C THR A 11 -9.12 5.59 -0.89
N LYS A 12 -9.77 6.53 -0.18
CA LYS A 12 -10.59 7.61 -0.77
C LYS A 12 -9.93 8.99 -0.68
N LEU A 13 -8.73 9.07 -0.12
CA LEU A 13 -8.04 10.35 0.06
C LEU A 13 -7.45 10.84 -1.27
N PRO A 14 -7.71 12.08 -1.69
CA PRO A 14 -7.16 12.66 -2.93
C PRO A 14 -5.73 13.15 -2.71
N VAL A 15 -4.78 12.21 -2.60
CA VAL A 15 -3.36 12.48 -2.33
C VAL A 15 -2.46 11.76 -3.32
N ASP A 16 -1.21 12.24 -3.47
CA ASP A 16 -0.24 11.66 -4.42
C ASP A 16 0.16 10.21 -4.10
N ALA A 17 0.10 9.84 -2.82
CA ALA A 17 0.54 8.55 -2.31
C ALA A 17 -0.16 8.19 -1.00
N ILE A 18 -0.42 6.90 -0.81
CA ILE A 18 -0.83 6.36 0.50
C ILE A 18 0.08 5.21 0.89
N VAL A 19 0.34 5.06 2.18
CA VAL A 19 1.23 4.02 2.73
C VAL A 19 0.38 2.80 3.10
N ASN A 20 0.86 1.60 2.75
CA ASN A 20 0.20 0.35 3.11
C ASN A 20 0.96 -0.35 4.25
N ALA A 21 0.23 -0.78 5.28
CA ALA A 21 0.72 -1.75 6.26
C ALA A 21 0.74 -3.15 5.63
N ALA A 22 1.78 -3.42 4.84
CA ALA A 22 1.94 -4.66 4.09
C ALA A 22 2.68 -5.74 4.89
N ASN A 23 2.47 -7.00 4.49
CA ASN A 23 3.32 -8.12 4.91
C ASN A 23 4.58 -8.23 4.01
N PRO A 24 5.63 -8.97 4.44
CA PRO A 24 6.88 -9.11 3.68
C PRO A 24 6.74 -9.66 2.25
N ARG A 25 5.65 -10.38 1.97
CA ARG A 25 5.36 -10.97 0.65
C ARG A 25 4.65 -10.01 -0.30
N LEU A 26 4.28 -8.80 0.17
CA LEU A 26 3.44 -7.86 -0.57
C LEU A 26 2.16 -8.53 -1.12
N ALA A 27 1.65 -9.54 -0.40
CA ALA A 27 0.45 -10.26 -0.78
C ALA A 27 -0.78 -9.61 -0.15
N MET A 28 -1.94 -9.74 -0.81
CA MET A 28 -3.20 -9.31 -0.22
C MET A 28 -3.40 -9.92 1.17
N GLY A 29 -3.70 -9.06 2.14
CA GLY A 29 -4.10 -9.46 3.49
C GLY A 29 -5.49 -8.92 3.83
N GLY A 30 -5.84 -8.96 5.12
CA GLY A 30 -7.01 -8.28 5.67
C GLY A 30 -6.77 -6.78 5.93
N GLY A 31 -7.67 -6.16 6.70
CA GLY A 31 -7.51 -4.79 7.20
C GLY A 31 -7.30 -3.75 6.10
N VAL A 32 -6.41 -2.79 6.36
CA VAL A 32 -6.08 -1.71 5.42
C VAL A 32 -5.45 -2.22 4.12
N SER A 33 -4.62 -3.26 4.18
CA SER A 33 -4.03 -3.87 2.99
C SER A 33 -5.11 -4.43 2.08
N GLY A 34 -6.04 -5.21 2.62
CA GLY A 34 -7.18 -5.72 1.85
C GLY A 34 -8.04 -4.61 1.26
N ALA A 35 -8.26 -3.51 1.99
CA ALA A 35 -8.99 -2.34 1.47
C ALA A 35 -8.25 -1.70 0.27
N ILE A 36 -6.93 -1.51 0.38
CA ILE A 36 -6.09 -0.96 -0.68
C ILE A 36 -6.09 -1.88 -1.90
N PHE A 37 -5.94 -3.20 -1.73
CA PHE A 37 -5.99 -4.16 -2.84
C PHE A 37 -7.34 -4.14 -3.55
N ARG A 38 -8.45 -4.10 -2.81
CA ARG A 38 -9.79 -4.00 -3.41
C ARG A 38 -9.98 -2.69 -4.17
N ALA A 39 -9.50 -1.58 -3.63
CA ALA A 39 -9.63 -0.26 -4.27
C ALA A 39 -8.73 -0.10 -5.51
N ALA A 40 -7.53 -0.68 -5.50
CA ALA A 40 -6.54 -0.56 -6.59
C ALA A 40 -6.72 -1.59 -7.72
N GLY A 41 -7.57 -2.61 -7.53
CA GLY A 41 -7.62 -3.80 -8.38
C GLY A 41 -6.73 -4.90 -7.82
N ALA A 42 -7.36 -5.92 -7.24
CA ALA A 42 -6.70 -6.96 -6.46
C ALA A 42 -5.66 -7.73 -7.28
N GLU A 43 -6.05 -8.18 -8.47
CA GLU A 43 -5.24 -8.99 -9.36
C GLU A 43 -4.07 -8.17 -9.91
N GLN A 44 -4.36 -6.96 -10.40
CA GLN A 44 -3.36 -6.10 -11.01
C GLN A 44 -2.30 -5.66 -9.99
N LEU A 45 -2.72 -5.31 -8.76
CA LEU A 45 -1.78 -4.96 -7.70
C LEU A 45 -0.96 -6.18 -7.25
N GLN A 46 -1.56 -7.36 -7.17
CA GLN A 46 -0.84 -8.60 -6.84
C GLN A 46 0.18 -8.96 -7.92
N ASP A 47 -0.15 -8.79 -9.20
CA ASP A 47 0.76 -9.02 -10.32
C ASP A 47 1.95 -8.07 -10.29
N ALA A 48 1.74 -6.80 -9.92
CA ALA A 48 2.82 -5.86 -9.74
C ALA A 48 3.69 -6.18 -8.52
N ALA A 49 3.07 -6.62 -7.42
CA ALA A 49 3.79 -7.09 -6.23
C ALA A 49 4.64 -8.34 -6.50
N ASN A 50 4.14 -9.27 -7.32
CA ASN A 50 4.85 -10.49 -7.70
C ASN A 50 6.12 -10.22 -8.54
N LYS A 51 6.21 -9.05 -9.18
CA LYS A 51 7.36 -8.63 -10.00
C LYS A 51 8.50 -8.01 -9.19
N VAL A 52 8.33 -7.83 -7.88
CA VAL A 52 9.37 -7.26 -7.01
C VAL A 52 9.82 -8.25 -5.95
N ALA A 53 11.04 -8.06 -5.46
CA ALA A 53 11.57 -8.87 -4.36
C ALA A 53 10.79 -8.63 -3.05
N LEU A 54 10.83 -9.63 -2.17
CA LEU A 54 10.31 -9.55 -0.80
C LEU A 54 10.84 -8.31 -0.08
N VAL A 55 10.03 -7.80 0.85
CA VAL A 55 10.36 -6.61 1.62
C VAL A 55 10.59 -7.01 3.06
N GLU A 56 11.80 -6.78 3.55
CA GLU A 56 12.13 -6.96 4.97
C GLU A 56 11.32 -6.02 5.84
N THR A 57 11.04 -6.44 7.07
CA THR A 57 10.43 -5.59 8.09
C THR A 57 11.21 -4.27 8.24
N GLY A 58 10.49 -3.15 8.26
CA GLY A 58 11.09 -1.82 8.34
C GLY A 58 11.66 -1.27 7.01
N ARG A 59 11.56 -2.02 5.91
CA ARG A 59 11.91 -1.52 4.57
C ARG A 59 10.71 -0.98 3.83
N LYS A 60 11.00 -0.28 2.73
CA LYS A 60 9.96 0.23 1.83
C LYS A 60 10.10 -0.14 0.39
N ARG A 61 8.96 -0.35 -0.26
CA ARG A 61 8.85 -0.62 -1.69
C ARG A 61 7.68 0.14 -2.27
N SER A 62 7.90 0.78 -3.42
CA SER A 62 6.87 1.45 -4.22
C SER A 62 6.49 0.54 -5.38
N LEU A 63 5.20 0.39 -5.65
CA LEU A 63 4.67 -0.24 -6.85
C LEU A 63 4.13 0.88 -7.75
N ASN A 64 4.81 1.15 -8.87
CA ASN A 64 4.42 2.22 -9.79
C ASN A 64 3.22 1.78 -10.64
N GLY A 65 2.29 2.69 -10.94
CA GLY A 65 1.20 2.46 -11.91
C GLY A 65 -0.20 2.26 -11.32
N TYR A 66 -0.33 2.11 -10.00
CA TYR A 66 -1.62 2.12 -9.31
C TYR A 66 -1.80 3.46 -8.64
N MET A 67 -2.99 4.06 -8.73
CA MET A 67 -3.37 5.37 -8.17
C MET A 67 -3.43 5.39 -6.62
N VAL A 68 -2.67 4.48 -6.04
CA VAL A 68 -2.33 4.29 -4.64
C VAL A 68 -0.84 3.98 -4.74
N ARG A 69 0.02 4.99 -4.59
CA ARG A 69 1.47 4.80 -4.52
C ARG A 69 1.77 4.11 -3.19
N ALA A 70 1.45 2.81 -3.12
CA ALA A 70 1.56 1.97 -1.94
C ALA A 70 3.04 1.90 -1.58
N VAL A 71 3.44 2.74 -0.64
CA VAL A 71 4.70 2.55 0.06
C VAL A 71 4.43 1.44 1.06
N ALA A 72 4.92 0.24 0.81
CA ALA A 72 5.03 -0.76 1.87
C ALA A 72 5.99 -0.16 2.91
N SER A 73 5.59 0.10 4.14
CA SER A 73 6.44 0.45 5.31
C SER A 73 5.49 0.81 6.45
N LEU A 74 5.73 0.56 7.73
CA LEU A 74 6.89 0.16 8.52
C LEU A 74 6.22 -0.53 9.72
N TYR A 75 6.53 -1.80 10.02
CA TYR A 75 6.34 -2.24 11.42
C TYR A 75 7.47 -1.58 12.19
N ALA A 76 7.12 -0.71 13.14
CA ALA A 76 7.97 -0.47 14.28
C ALA A 76 7.93 -1.73 15.17
#